data_AF-A0A1G9YHE7-F1
#
_entry.id   AF-A0A1G9YHE7-F1
#
_cell.length_a   1.000
_cell.length_b   1.000
_cell.length_c   1.000
_cell.angle_alpha   90.00
_cell.angle_beta   90.00
_cell.angle_gamma   90.00
#
_symmetry.space_group_name_H-M   'P 1'
#
loop_
_entity.id
_entity.type
_entity.pdbx_description
1 polymer ?
#
loop_
_entity_poly.entity_id
_entity_poly.type
_entity_poly.pdbx_seq_one_letter_code
_entity_poly.pdbx_strand_id
1 'polypeptide(L)'
;MNKAPQDGRYQLTANDDGVYLSVWPPVNGGEPVKRPAIVQELTERGYGEFDGRFISRIIRDALGTAVKVIHWRPRSDGRYQITANDRGIYLSVWPPAGGGVSVARAAVMKELTERNYNGFNEWFLALIIREAAGVPVLIVNSQPLAPVRPSIRVKVRLDRMEARLSVSIPEGSAPVTMLELLNALQAAGVVSGIDRKALEKLTHTKRLASNIVCARGQQPRHGQPAVLRYAIEPVKNTAAGGGDKRPRVEPGQLLVEKIPATPGVPGRDVFGFSLPAQAGKDLRLPAGRYVVSLDNRLYAVIAGELGYCSDQRVDILPTASQARAVCRNAVTRLK
;
A
#
# COMPACT_ATOMS: atom_id res chain seq x y z
N MET A 1 77.13 77.67 6.91
CA MET A 1 77.65 76.29 6.98
C MET A 1 76.77 75.42 6.09
N ASN A 2 77.20 75.13 4.86
CA ASN A 2 76.48 74.18 4.01
C ASN A 2 76.67 72.78 4.62
N LYS A 3 75.57 72.20 5.13
CA LYS A 3 75.56 70.81 5.59
C LYS A 3 75.91 69.92 4.40
N ALA A 4 76.73 68.90 4.64
CA ALA A 4 77.11 67.92 3.62
C ALA A 4 75.86 67.30 2.94
N PRO A 5 75.95 66.91 1.66
CA PRO A 5 74.91 66.14 1.00
C PRO A 5 74.63 64.87 1.81
N GLN A 6 73.34 64.59 2.04
CA GLN A 6 72.88 63.36 2.69
C GLN A 6 71.88 62.68 1.77
N ASP A 7 72.18 61.44 1.42
CA ASP A 7 71.31 60.63 0.57
C ASP A 7 70.00 60.28 1.28
N GLY A 8 68.98 59.96 0.48
CA GLY A 8 67.73 59.44 1.00
C GLY A 8 67.99 58.13 1.74
N ARG A 9 67.26 57.91 2.84
CA ARG A 9 67.36 56.70 3.65
C ARG A 9 66.02 55.98 3.68
N TYR A 10 66.06 54.68 3.94
CA TYR A 10 64.85 53.89 4.14
C TYR A 10 65.03 52.93 5.32
N GLN A 11 63.91 52.45 5.86
CA GLN A 11 63.89 51.48 6.94
C GLN A 11 62.77 50.47 6.70
N LEU A 12 63.10 49.19 6.84
CA LEU A 12 62.17 48.06 6.79
C LEU A 12 61.93 47.51 8.19
N THR A 13 60.69 47.58 8.65
CA THR A 13 60.26 47.07 9.96
C THR A 13 59.27 45.92 9.73
N ALA A 14 59.55 44.74 10.27
CA ALA A 14 58.64 43.60 10.22
C ALA A 14 57.89 43.49 11.56
N ASN A 15 56.56 43.41 11.49
CA ASN A 15 55.66 43.16 12.61
C ASN A 15 54.86 41.87 12.35
N ASP A 16 54.09 41.39 13.33
CA ASP A 16 53.31 40.15 13.25
C ASP A 16 52.29 40.10 12.10
N ASP A 17 51.89 41.25 11.58
CA ASP A 17 50.88 41.38 10.54
C ASP A 17 51.46 41.72 9.15
N GLY A 18 52.77 41.97 9.04
CA GLY A 18 53.41 42.29 7.77
C GLY A 18 54.69 43.13 7.86
N VAL A 19 55.19 43.55 6.70
CA VAL A 19 56.41 44.38 6.57
C VAL A 19 56.02 45.80 6.22
N TYR A 20 56.63 46.76 6.90
CA TYR A 20 56.45 48.19 6.74
C TYR A 20 57.72 48.83 6.18
N LEU A 21 57.55 49.71 5.20
CA LEU A 21 58.61 50.49 4.58
C LEU A 21 58.43 51.96 4.92
N SER A 22 59.46 52.56 5.51
CA SER A 22 59.56 54.01 5.73
C SER A 22 60.68 54.56 4.83
N VAL A 23 60.39 55.60 4.04
CA VAL A 23 61.38 56.25 3.15
C VAL A 23 61.46 57.73 3.45
N TRP A 24 62.67 58.25 3.61
CA TRP A 24 62.96 59.67 3.83
C TRP A 24 63.72 60.25 2.63
N PRO A 25 63.42 61.50 2.22
CA PRO A 25 64.01 62.12 1.04
C PRO A 25 65.46 62.54 1.29
N PRO A 26 66.28 62.71 0.23
CA PRO A 26 67.64 63.24 0.34
C PRO A 26 67.65 64.73 0.74
N VAL A 27 68.75 65.17 1.36
CA VAL A 27 68.96 66.55 1.81
C VAL A 27 70.26 67.12 1.21
N ASN A 28 70.28 68.42 0.89
CA ASN A 28 71.43 69.13 0.33
C ASN A 28 72.03 68.51 -0.94
N GLY A 29 71.19 67.95 -1.83
CA GLY A 29 71.62 67.42 -3.12
C GLY A 29 72.11 65.96 -3.11
N GLY A 30 71.83 65.18 -2.06
CA GLY A 30 72.08 63.74 -2.04
C GLY A 30 71.20 62.94 -3.00
N GLU A 31 71.56 61.68 -3.25
CA GLU A 31 70.83 60.79 -4.14
C GLU A 31 69.55 60.23 -3.48
N PRO A 32 68.43 60.10 -4.22
CA PRO A 32 67.23 59.44 -3.72
C PRO A 32 67.43 57.93 -3.58
N VAL A 33 66.65 57.30 -2.69
CA VAL A 33 66.68 55.85 -2.49
C VAL A 33 66.35 55.13 -3.81
N LYS A 34 67.22 54.23 -4.25
CA LYS A 34 67.02 53.45 -5.47
C LYS A 34 66.17 52.21 -5.18
N ARG A 35 65.13 51.98 -5.98
CA ARG A 35 64.26 50.79 -5.89
C ARG A 35 65.02 49.47 -5.78
N PRO A 36 66.09 49.21 -6.57
CA PRO A 36 66.85 47.98 -6.47
C PRO A 36 67.38 47.68 -5.06
N ALA A 37 67.77 48.69 -4.27
CA ALA A 37 68.26 48.49 -2.92
C ALA A 37 67.19 47.91 -1.99
N ILE A 38 65.98 48.50 -2.01
CA ILE A 38 64.83 48.02 -1.22
C ILE A 38 64.42 46.61 -1.66
N VAL A 39 64.36 46.38 -2.99
CA VAL A 39 64.00 45.08 -3.57
C VAL A 39 65.02 44.01 -3.20
N GLN A 40 66.30 44.33 -3.27
CA GLN A 40 67.39 43.42 -2.89
C GLN A 40 67.28 43.06 -1.41
N GLU A 41 67.10 44.04 -0.52
CA GLU A 41 66.98 43.78 0.91
C GLU A 41 65.72 42.99 1.28
N LEU A 42 64.58 43.27 0.64
CA LEU A 42 63.37 42.45 0.80
C LEU A 42 63.61 41.00 0.35
N THR A 43 64.37 40.81 -0.72
CA THR A 43 64.72 39.48 -1.25
C THR A 43 65.71 38.74 -0.34
N GLU A 44 66.74 39.42 0.17
CA GLU A 44 67.73 38.88 1.13
C GLU A 44 67.07 38.47 2.45
N ARG A 45 66.05 39.22 2.91
CA ARG A 45 65.23 38.88 4.08
C ARG A 45 64.18 37.79 3.81
N GLY A 46 64.11 37.26 2.58
CA GLY A 46 63.21 36.17 2.19
C GLY A 46 61.76 36.59 1.90
N TYR A 47 61.50 37.88 1.71
CA TYR A 47 60.17 38.40 1.42
C TYR A 47 59.95 38.52 -0.09
N GLY A 48 59.38 37.50 -0.73
CA GLY A 48 59.24 37.42 -2.20
C GLY A 48 57.96 38.03 -2.81
N GLU A 49 56.93 38.29 -2.00
CA GLU A 49 55.64 38.83 -2.49
C GLU A 49 55.46 40.30 -2.08
N PHE A 50 55.78 41.22 -3.00
CA PHE A 50 55.58 42.66 -2.83
C PHE A 50 55.27 43.34 -4.17
N ASP A 51 54.50 44.43 -4.12
CA ASP A 51 54.21 45.22 -5.33
C ASP A 51 55.33 46.24 -5.61
N GLY A 52 56.12 45.97 -6.64
CA GLY A 52 57.20 46.86 -7.06
C GLY A 52 56.74 48.25 -7.56
N ARG A 53 55.50 48.38 -8.05
CA ARG A 53 54.92 49.69 -8.41
C ARG A 53 54.57 50.48 -7.16
N PHE A 54 54.04 49.80 -6.15
CA PHE A 54 53.73 50.39 -4.85
C PHE A 54 55.01 50.88 -4.14
N ILE A 55 56.08 50.09 -4.15
CA ILE A 55 57.39 50.51 -3.63
C ILE A 55 57.91 51.76 -4.37
N SER A 56 57.77 51.81 -5.70
CA SER A 56 58.18 52.98 -6.50
C SER A 56 57.41 54.25 -6.12
N ARG A 57 56.14 54.12 -5.75
CA ARG A 57 55.31 55.23 -5.28
C ARG A 57 55.76 55.71 -3.89
N ILE A 58 56.03 54.79 -2.97
CA ILE A 58 56.52 55.13 -1.61
C ILE A 58 57.87 55.86 -1.67
N ILE A 59 58.78 55.41 -2.55
CA ILE A 59 60.08 56.08 -2.75
C ILE A 59 59.91 57.51 -3.26
N ARG A 60 58.97 57.73 -4.17
CA ARG A 60 58.68 59.05 -4.74
C ARG A 60 58.06 59.99 -3.71
N ASP A 61 57.10 59.48 -2.95
CA ASP A 61 56.35 60.28 -1.99
C ASP A 61 57.22 60.59 -0.74
N ALA A 62 58.15 59.69 -0.38
CA ALA A 62 59.19 59.85 0.64
C ALA A 62 58.69 60.52 1.94
N LEU A 63 57.51 60.11 2.42
CA LEU A 63 56.79 60.79 3.49
C LEU A 63 57.39 60.55 4.90
N GLY A 64 58.37 59.66 5.04
CA GLY A 64 58.96 59.27 6.32
C GLY A 64 58.04 58.44 7.23
N THR A 65 56.81 58.15 6.80
CA THR A 65 55.84 57.33 7.53
C THR A 65 55.97 55.85 7.15
N ALA A 66 55.75 54.96 8.11
CA ALA A 66 55.74 53.52 7.89
C ALA A 66 54.52 53.10 7.05
N VAL A 67 54.74 52.66 5.81
CA VAL A 67 53.70 52.17 4.91
C VAL A 67 53.82 50.65 4.79
N LYS A 68 52.72 49.94 5.04
CA LYS A 68 52.68 48.48 4.95
C LYS A 68 52.83 48.01 3.50
N VAL A 69 53.96 47.38 3.20
CA VAL A 69 54.32 46.90 1.85
C VAL A 69 54.06 45.41 1.66
N ILE A 70 54.01 44.65 2.76
CA ILE A 70 53.71 43.21 2.73
C ILE A 70 52.63 42.92 3.78
N HIS A 71 51.63 42.15 3.40
CA HIS A 71 50.54 41.75 4.27
C HIS A 71 50.67 40.27 4.61
N TRP A 72 50.97 39.95 5.87
CA TRP A 72 50.91 38.57 6.34
C TRP A 72 49.52 38.28 6.88
N ARG A 73 48.91 37.21 6.37
CA ARG A 73 47.69 36.68 6.99
C ARG A 73 48.12 35.94 8.25
N PRO A 74 47.55 36.25 9.43
CA PRO A 74 47.85 35.48 10.63
C PRO A 74 47.51 34.02 10.38
N ARG A 75 48.41 33.13 10.80
CA ARG A 75 48.19 31.69 10.70
C ARG A 75 46.97 31.31 11.52
N SER A 76 46.01 30.67 10.88
CA SER A 76 44.80 30.15 11.53
C SER A 76 44.39 28.84 10.87
N ASP A 77 44.15 27.81 11.68
CA ASP A 77 43.74 26.51 11.17
C ASP A 77 42.28 26.53 10.71
N GLY A 78 41.94 25.62 9.80
CA GLY A 78 40.57 25.41 9.38
C GLY A 78 39.73 24.92 10.56
N ARG A 79 38.48 25.37 10.63
CA ARG A 79 37.53 24.98 11.69
C ARG A 79 36.25 24.44 11.09
N TYR A 80 35.50 23.68 11.87
CA TYR A 80 34.21 23.15 11.47
C TYR A 80 33.22 23.21 12.63
N GLN A 81 31.93 23.14 12.29
CA GLN A 81 30.84 23.11 13.25
C GLN A 81 29.73 22.18 12.75
N ILE A 82 29.26 21.30 13.64
CA ILE A 82 28.13 20.39 13.38
C ILE A 82 26.93 20.88 14.18
N THR A 83 25.83 21.15 13.49
CA THR A 83 24.57 21.64 14.09
C THR A 83 23.44 20.70 13.70
N ALA A 84 22.58 20.34 14.65
CA ALA A 84 21.39 19.53 14.41
C ALA A 84 20.12 20.36 14.65
N ASN A 85 19.13 20.23 13.77
CA ASN A 85 17.80 20.80 13.93
C ASN A 85 16.70 19.77 13.59
N ASP A 86 15.45 20.21 13.56
CA ASP A 86 14.25 19.43 13.23
C ASP A 86 14.27 18.79 11.83
N ARG A 87 15.05 19.36 10.89
CA ARG A 87 15.16 18.88 9.50
C ARG A 87 16.34 17.95 9.27
N GLY A 88 17.39 18.04 10.08
CA GLY A 88 18.61 17.30 9.80
C GLY A 88 19.84 17.75 10.56
N ILE A 89 20.97 17.12 10.22
CA ILE A 89 22.30 17.50 10.69
C ILE A 89 23.04 18.24 9.59
N TYR A 90 23.63 19.37 9.95
CA TYR A 90 24.35 20.29 9.07
C TYR A 90 25.81 20.38 9.48
N LEU A 91 26.68 20.45 8.48
CA LEU A 91 28.12 20.67 8.63
C LEU A 91 28.50 22.01 8.00
N SER A 92 29.18 22.85 8.77
CA SER A 92 29.80 24.09 8.30
C SER A 92 31.31 23.95 8.43
N VAL A 93 32.07 24.24 7.37
CA VAL A 93 33.55 24.16 7.37
C VAL A 93 34.13 25.47 6.85
N TRP A 94 35.12 26.01 7.55
CA TRP A 94 35.84 27.24 7.19
C TRP A 94 37.31 26.92 6.86
N PRO A 95 37.90 27.59 5.86
CA PRO A 95 39.23 27.26 5.35
C PRO A 95 40.33 27.79 6.29
N PRO A 96 41.53 27.21 6.27
CA PRO A 96 42.69 27.76 6.98
C PRO A 96 43.20 29.07 6.33
N ALA A 97 43.91 29.88 7.12
CA ALA A 97 44.60 31.09 6.69
C ALA A 97 46.08 31.08 7.10
N GLY A 98 46.93 31.81 6.37
CA GLY A 98 48.33 32.03 6.77
C GLY A 98 49.17 30.75 6.94
N GLY A 99 48.89 29.70 6.16
CA GLY A 99 49.58 28.41 6.29
C GLY A 99 49.05 27.49 7.41
N GLY A 100 47.82 27.73 7.88
CA GLY A 100 47.14 26.83 8.82
C GLY A 100 46.77 25.47 8.22
N VAL A 101 46.46 24.51 9.09
CA VAL A 101 46.12 23.14 8.72
C VAL A 101 44.65 23.05 8.32
N SER A 102 44.35 22.35 7.22
CA SER A 102 42.96 22.09 6.81
C SER A 102 42.28 21.10 7.75
N VAL A 103 40.95 21.18 7.86
CA VAL A 103 40.17 20.25 8.69
C VAL A 103 40.36 18.82 8.18
N ALA A 104 40.78 17.91 9.07
CA ALA A 104 40.94 16.50 8.73
C ALA A 104 39.58 15.81 8.66
N ARG A 105 39.34 15.08 7.56
CA ARG A 105 38.13 14.27 7.38
C ARG A 105 37.91 13.28 8.54
N ALA A 106 38.99 12.67 9.04
CA ALA A 106 38.93 11.74 10.16
C ALA A 106 38.35 12.37 11.44
N ALA A 107 38.63 13.66 11.71
CA ALA A 107 38.11 14.36 12.87
C ALA A 107 36.59 14.54 12.79
N VAL A 108 36.09 14.98 11.62
CA VAL A 108 34.65 15.14 11.37
C VAL A 108 33.93 13.80 11.45
N MET A 109 34.49 12.74 10.84
CA MET A 109 33.94 11.38 10.89
C MET A 109 33.84 10.84 12.32
N LYS A 110 34.89 11.04 13.12
CA LYS A 110 34.91 10.64 14.53
C LYS A 110 33.79 11.32 15.31
N GLU A 111 33.64 12.64 15.17
CA GLU A 111 32.60 13.39 15.89
C GLU A 111 31.17 13.00 15.45
N LEU A 112 30.93 12.77 14.16
CA LEU A 112 29.63 12.28 13.68
C LEU A 112 29.28 10.90 14.27
N THR A 113 30.29 10.04 14.40
CA THR A 113 30.13 8.70 14.99
C THR A 113 29.89 8.77 16.49
N GLU A 114 30.64 9.59 17.23
CA GLU A 114 30.46 9.82 18.67
C GLU A 114 29.07 10.38 19.00
N ARG A 115 28.51 11.20 18.11
CA ARG A 115 27.14 11.75 18.22
C ARG A 115 26.05 10.80 17.69
N ASN A 116 26.39 9.57 17.27
CA ASN A 116 25.48 8.56 16.69
C ASN A 116 24.71 9.03 15.44
N TYR A 117 25.29 9.93 14.66
CA TYR A 117 24.71 10.36 13.39
C TYR A 117 25.08 9.37 12.29
N ASN A 118 24.10 8.67 11.74
CA ASN A 118 24.30 7.65 10.71
C ASN A 118 23.68 8.09 9.38
N GLY A 119 24.15 7.52 8.26
CA GLY A 119 23.55 7.76 6.93
C GLY A 119 24.08 8.99 6.18
N PHE A 120 25.24 9.53 6.56
CA PHE A 120 25.93 10.56 5.80
C PHE A 120 26.77 9.96 4.65
N ASN A 121 26.99 10.74 3.59
CA ASN A 121 27.81 10.32 2.46
C ASN A 121 29.28 10.75 2.64
N GLU A 122 30.17 9.76 2.71
CA GLU A 122 31.61 9.94 2.87
C GLU A 122 32.29 10.82 1.82
N TRP A 123 31.91 10.67 0.55
CA TRP A 123 32.43 11.47 -0.55
C TRP A 123 31.92 12.92 -0.44
N PHE A 124 30.67 13.10 -0.05
CA PHE A 124 30.08 14.42 0.14
C PHE A 124 30.74 15.18 1.30
N LEU A 125 31.12 14.50 2.39
CA LEU A 125 31.92 15.09 3.46
C LEU A 125 33.28 15.59 2.96
N ALA A 126 33.97 14.81 2.12
CA ALA A 126 35.24 15.23 1.52
C ALA A 126 35.08 16.47 0.64
N LEU A 127 33.97 16.55 -0.11
CA LEU A 127 33.64 17.71 -0.92
C LEU A 127 33.42 18.97 -0.05
N ILE A 128 32.60 18.88 1.00
CA ILE A 128 32.34 20.02 1.91
C ILE A 128 33.62 20.51 2.58
N ILE A 129 34.48 19.60 3.03
CA ILE A 129 35.77 19.93 3.66
C ILE A 129 36.70 20.64 2.67
N ARG A 130 36.71 20.20 1.41
CA ARG A 130 37.54 20.79 0.35
C ARG A 130 37.06 22.18 -0.03
N GLU A 131 35.75 22.36 -0.22
CA GLU A 131 35.17 23.65 -0.61
C GLU A 131 35.22 24.67 0.54
N ALA A 132 35.07 24.21 1.79
CA ALA A 132 35.18 25.03 3.01
C ALA A 132 34.44 26.37 2.91
N ALA A 133 33.21 26.36 2.38
CA ALA A 133 32.46 27.57 2.05
C ALA A 133 31.95 28.37 3.27
N GLY A 134 32.05 27.82 4.49
CA GLY A 134 31.55 28.44 5.72
C GLY A 134 30.03 28.48 5.87
N VAL A 135 29.30 27.83 4.94
CA VAL A 135 27.83 27.77 4.93
C VAL A 135 27.37 26.41 5.50
N PRO A 136 26.28 26.35 6.28
CA PRO A 136 25.73 25.09 6.76
C PRO A 136 25.18 24.23 5.62
N VAL A 137 25.80 23.07 5.39
CA VAL A 137 25.37 22.08 4.39
C VAL A 137 24.72 20.88 5.08
N LEU A 138 23.53 20.49 4.64
CA LEU A 138 22.82 19.32 5.16
C LEU A 138 23.57 18.02 4.81
N ILE A 139 24.00 17.26 5.82
CA ILE A 139 24.77 16.02 5.65
C ILE A 139 23.98 14.75 6.03
N VAL A 140 22.98 14.88 6.90
CA VAL A 140 22.05 13.80 7.26
C VAL A 140 20.65 14.39 7.27
N ASN A 141 19.76 13.80 6.47
CA ASN A 141 18.35 14.14 6.51
C ASN A 141 17.72 13.42 7.72
N SER A 142 17.17 14.19 8.66
CA SER A 142 16.51 13.64 9.86
C SER A 142 15.01 13.48 9.67
N GLN A 143 14.50 13.54 8.44
CA GLN A 143 13.10 13.20 8.18
C GLN A 143 12.78 11.86 8.83
N PRO A 144 11.82 11.82 9.78
CA PRO A 144 11.41 10.56 10.37
C PRO A 144 10.95 9.67 9.22
N LEU A 145 11.51 8.46 9.13
CA LEU A 145 11.02 7.47 8.19
C LEU A 145 9.50 7.43 8.37
N ALA A 146 8.76 7.71 7.29
CA ALA A 146 7.32 7.63 7.34
C ALA A 146 6.95 6.28 7.97
N PRO A 147 6.08 6.26 9.00
CA PRO A 147 5.80 5.03 9.73
C PRO A 147 5.38 3.99 8.72
N VAL A 148 6.17 2.92 8.61
CA VAL A 148 5.90 1.86 7.66
C VAL A 148 4.60 1.21 8.13
N ARG A 149 3.55 1.29 7.32
CA ARG A 149 2.22 0.80 7.70
C ARG A 149 1.99 -0.59 7.11
N PRO A 150 1.24 -1.46 7.82
CA PRO A 150 0.78 -2.70 7.23
C PRO A 150 -0.14 -2.40 6.04
N SER A 151 -0.06 -3.23 5.00
CA SER A 151 -0.96 -3.14 3.85
C SER A 151 -1.97 -4.27 3.89
N ILE A 152 -3.25 -3.91 3.77
CA ILE A 152 -4.38 -4.85 3.76
C ILE A 152 -5.03 -4.78 2.38
N ARG A 153 -5.17 -5.94 1.73
CA ARG A 153 -5.82 -6.04 0.43
C ARG A 153 -6.95 -7.06 0.51
N VAL A 154 -8.15 -6.61 0.16
CA VAL A 154 -9.34 -7.47 0.05
C VAL A 154 -9.58 -7.77 -1.42
N LYS A 155 -9.81 -9.05 -1.74
CA LYS A 155 -10.23 -9.51 -3.07
C LYS A 155 -11.50 -10.33 -2.91
N VAL A 156 -12.58 -9.89 -3.55
CA VAL A 156 -13.82 -10.67 -3.64
C VAL A 156 -13.79 -11.45 -4.95
N ARG A 157 -14.19 -12.72 -4.91
CA ARG A 157 -14.32 -13.54 -6.12
C ARG A 157 -15.47 -13.02 -7.01
N LEU A 158 -15.40 -13.32 -8.30
CA LEU A 158 -16.40 -12.89 -9.29
C LEU A 158 -17.80 -13.41 -8.96
N ASP A 159 -17.88 -14.58 -8.32
CA ASP A 159 -19.12 -15.22 -7.86
C ASP A 159 -19.80 -14.49 -6.68
N ARG A 160 -19.13 -13.51 -6.07
CA ARG A 160 -19.60 -12.79 -4.86
C ARG A 160 -19.86 -13.71 -3.66
N MET A 161 -19.37 -14.95 -3.68
CA MET A 161 -19.60 -15.93 -2.62
C MET A 161 -18.42 -16.04 -1.65
N GLU A 162 -17.26 -15.50 -2.00
CA GLU A 162 -16.06 -15.61 -1.17
C GLU A 162 -15.24 -14.31 -1.20
N ALA A 163 -14.89 -13.81 -0.02
CA ALA A 163 -13.94 -12.72 0.15
C ALA A 163 -12.63 -13.26 0.74
N ARG A 164 -11.51 -12.86 0.12
CA ARG A 164 -10.16 -13.20 0.54
C ARG A 164 -9.43 -11.95 0.99
N LEU A 165 -8.64 -12.10 2.04
CA LEU A 165 -7.86 -11.02 2.63
C LEU A 165 -6.37 -11.40 2.59
N SER A 166 -5.55 -10.44 2.17
CA SER A 166 -4.10 -10.54 2.18
C SER A 166 -3.52 -9.38 2.99
N VAL A 167 -2.74 -9.69 4.01
CA VAL A 167 -2.06 -8.74 4.90
C VAL A 167 -0.55 -8.89 4.73
N SER A 168 0.14 -7.77 4.52
CA SER A 168 1.60 -7.69 4.58
C SER A 168 2.00 -6.73 5.68
N ILE A 169 2.73 -7.24 6.68
CA ILE A 169 3.21 -6.50 7.84
C ILE A 169 4.73 -6.33 7.68
N PRO A 170 5.21 -5.16 7.24
CA PRO A 170 6.64 -4.91 7.10
C PRO A 170 7.32 -4.81 8.47
N GLU A 171 8.62 -5.11 8.51
CA GLU A 171 9.41 -5.05 9.75
C GLU A 171 9.43 -3.63 10.33
N GLY A 172 9.19 -3.51 11.64
CA GLY A 172 9.08 -2.21 12.33
C GLY A 172 7.70 -1.55 12.28
N SER A 173 6.70 -2.16 11.64
CA SER A 173 5.31 -1.66 11.65
C SER A 173 4.51 -2.16 12.86
N ALA A 174 3.48 -1.40 13.26
CA ALA A 174 2.53 -1.83 14.28
C ALA A 174 1.72 -3.05 13.77
N PRO A 175 1.32 -3.98 14.66
CA PRO A 175 0.47 -5.11 14.28
C PRO A 175 -0.89 -4.61 13.81
N VAL A 176 -1.50 -5.36 12.88
CA VAL A 176 -2.84 -5.05 12.37
C VAL A 176 -3.90 -5.34 13.42
N THR A 177 -4.80 -4.38 13.61
CA THR A 177 -5.90 -4.50 14.57
C THR A 177 -7.15 -5.12 13.93
N MET A 178 -8.02 -5.71 14.77
CA MET A 178 -9.33 -6.23 14.32
C MET A 178 -10.17 -5.14 13.65
N LEU A 179 -10.14 -3.91 14.19
CA LEU A 179 -10.89 -2.79 13.66
C LEU A 179 -10.43 -2.43 12.23
N GLU A 180 -9.13 -2.42 11.98
CA GLU A 180 -8.58 -2.16 10.64
C GLU A 180 -9.00 -3.24 9.63
N LEU A 181 -9.01 -4.51 10.03
CA LEU A 181 -9.47 -5.61 9.18
C LEU A 181 -10.96 -5.46 8.83
N LEU A 182 -11.80 -5.15 9.83
CA LEU A 182 -13.24 -4.94 9.63
C LEU A 182 -13.51 -3.73 8.74
N ASN A 183 -12.81 -2.62 8.96
CA ASN A 183 -12.91 -1.43 8.13
C ASN A 183 -12.48 -1.71 6.68
N ALA A 184 -11.41 -2.49 6.47
CA ALA A 184 -10.96 -2.88 5.14
C ALA A 184 -12.00 -3.78 4.42
N LEU A 185 -12.64 -4.71 5.14
CA LEU A 185 -13.72 -5.54 4.61
C LEU A 185 -14.95 -4.70 4.25
N GLN A 186 -15.35 -3.80 5.13
CA GLN A 186 -16.48 -2.89 4.91
C GLN A 186 -16.22 -1.95 3.73
N ALA A 187 -15.01 -1.40 3.61
CA ALA A 187 -14.61 -0.58 2.46
C ALA A 187 -14.64 -1.36 1.14
N ALA A 188 -14.41 -2.67 1.19
CA ALA A 188 -14.57 -3.57 0.04
C ALA A 188 -16.04 -4.01 -0.20
N GLY A 189 -16.98 -3.55 0.63
CA GLY A 189 -18.41 -3.88 0.54
C GLY A 189 -18.80 -5.22 1.17
N VAL A 190 -17.91 -5.90 1.88
CA VAL A 190 -18.20 -7.18 2.53
C VAL A 190 -18.94 -6.92 3.84
N VAL A 191 -20.23 -7.28 3.89
CA VAL A 191 -21.12 -7.01 5.04
C VAL A 191 -21.58 -8.31 5.71
N SER A 192 -21.67 -9.41 4.95
CA SER A 192 -22.27 -10.66 5.41
C SER A 192 -21.28 -11.82 5.36
N GLY A 193 -21.46 -12.79 6.28
CA GLY A 193 -20.71 -14.04 6.27
C GLY A 193 -19.27 -13.94 6.75
N ILE A 194 -18.92 -12.92 7.53
CA ILE A 194 -17.56 -12.68 8.04
C ILE A 194 -17.17 -13.75 9.07
N ASP A 195 -16.06 -14.43 8.83
CA ASP A 195 -15.45 -15.39 9.74
C ASP A 195 -14.53 -14.67 10.74
N ARG A 196 -15.07 -14.39 11.92
CA ARG A 196 -14.31 -13.72 13.01
C ARG A 196 -13.09 -14.52 13.45
N LYS A 197 -13.15 -15.85 13.44
CA LYS A 197 -12.01 -16.71 13.85
C LYS A 197 -10.85 -16.58 12.87
N ALA A 198 -11.15 -16.46 11.57
CA ALA A 198 -10.12 -16.21 10.56
C ALA A 198 -9.45 -14.85 10.75
N LEU A 199 -10.22 -13.81 11.11
CA LEU A 199 -9.68 -12.48 11.40
C LEU A 199 -8.83 -12.46 12.68
N GLU A 200 -9.24 -13.15 13.73
CA GLU A 200 -8.43 -13.27 14.96
C GLU A 200 -7.07 -13.90 14.67
N LYS A 201 -7.01 -14.95 13.84
CA LYS A 201 -5.74 -15.56 13.42
C LYS A 201 -4.84 -14.58 12.65
N LEU A 202 -5.44 -13.68 11.85
CA LEU A 202 -4.70 -12.66 11.10
C LEU A 202 -4.07 -11.61 12.03
N THR A 203 -4.76 -11.21 13.11
CA THR A 203 -4.20 -10.28 14.11
C THR A 203 -2.99 -10.85 14.86
N HIS A 204 -2.89 -12.18 14.99
CA HIS A 204 -1.75 -12.85 15.62
C HIS A 204 -0.61 -13.18 14.64
N THR A 205 -0.80 -12.96 13.33
CA THR A 205 0.21 -13.25 12.32
C THR A 205 1.25 -12.13 12.26
N LYS A 206 2.55 -12.46 12.27
CA LYS A 206 3.63 -11.47 12.44
C LYS A 206 4.25 -10.92 11.15
N ARG A 207 4.10 -11.58 10.00
CA ARG A 207 4.83 -11.21 8.76
C ARG A 207 3.95 -11.10 7.53
N LEU A 208 3.33 -12.20 7.13
CA LEU A 208 2.57 -12.25 5.89
C LEU A 208 1.44 -13.27 6.00
N ALA A 209 0.25 -12.87 5.59
CA ALA A 209 -0.88 -13.77 5.39
C ALA A 209 -1.50 -13.46 4.03
N SER A 210 -1.62 -14.45 3.16
CA SER A 210 -2.13 -14.27 1.80
C SER A 210 -3.29 -15.20 1.52
N ASN A 211 -4.31 -14.71 0.82
CA ASN A 211 -5.48 -15.49 0.36
C ASN A 211 -6.27 -16.15 1.50
N ILE A 212 -6.34 -15.52 2.67
CA ILE A 212 -7.14 -16.04 3.79
C ILE A 212 -8.61 -15.77 3.52
N VAL A 213 -9.43 -16.82 3.51
CA VAL A 213 -10.89 -16.69 3.37
C VAL A 213 -11.44 -16.05 4.65
N CYS A 214 -12.01 -14.87 4.51
CA CYS A 214 -12.47 -14.04 5.62
C CYS A 214 -13.99 -13.83 5.63
N ALA A 215 -14.66 -14.06 4.50
CA ALA A 215 -16.12 -14.12 4.45
C ALA A 215 -16.61 -15.13 3.41
N ARG A 216 -17.73 -15.78 3.73
CA ARG A 216 -18.42 -16.72 2.84
C ARG A 216 -19.91 -16.41 2.75
N GLY A 217 -20.42 -16.34 1.53
CA GLY A 217 -21.85 -16.27 1.26
C GLY A 217 -22.55 -17.58 1.62
N GLN A 218 -23.85 -17.49 1.87
CA GLN A 218 -24.73 -18.63 2.08
C GLN A 218 -25.37 -19.01 0.76
N GLN A 219 -25.11 -20.22 0.27
CA GLN A 219 -25.70 -20.68 -0.98
C GLN A 219 -27.22 -20.86 -0.86
N PRO A 220 -28.01 -20.48 -1.89
CA PRO A 220 -29.43 -20.76 -1.93
C PRO A 220 -29.66 -22.27 -1.96
N ARG A 221 -30.70 -22.73 -1.26
CA ARG A 221 -31.14 -24.13 -1.31
C ARG A 221 -32.42 -24.21 -2.11
N HIS A 222 -32.36 -24.88 -3.26
CA HIS A 222 -33.54 -25.07 -4.10
C HIS A 222 -34.55 -26.00 -3.43
N GLY A 223 -35.83 -25.72 -3.66
CA GLY A 223 -36.93 -26.58 -3.25
C GLY A 223 -36.97 -27.86 -4.07
N GLN A 224 -37.46 -28.93 -3.47
CA GLN A 224 -37.67 -30.21 -4.14
C GLN A 224 -39.02 -30.19 -4.87
N PRO A 225 -39.09 -30.68 -6.12
CA PRO A 225 -40.35 -30.72 -6.86
C PRO A 225 -41.37 -31.64 -6.17
N ALA A 226 -42.65 -31.40 -6.41
CA ALA A 226 -43.69 -32.32 -5.99
C ALA A 226 -43.49 -33.66 -6.68
N VAL A 227 -43.72 -34.76 -5.96
CA VAL A 227 -43.57 -36.12 -6.49
C VAL A 227 -44.89 -36.86 -6.33
N LEU A 228 -45.33 -37.54 -7.39
CA LEU A 228 -46.49 -38.43 -7.32
C LEU A 228 -46.01 -39.84 -6.98
N ARG A 229 -46.40 -40.32 -5.80
CA ARG A 229 -46.22 -41.70 -5.35
C ARG A 229 -47.46 -42.50 -5.72
N TYR A 230 -47.33 -43.41 -6.67
CA TYR A 230 -48.40 -44.32 -7.05
C TYR A 230 -48.45 -45.47 -6.03
N ALA A 231 -49.58 -45.62 -5.35
CA ALA A 231 -49.81 -46.78 -4.47
C ALA A 231 -50.09 -48.04 -5.29
N ILE A 232 -50.69 -47.85 -6.47
CA ILE A 232 -50.95 -48.89 -7.47
C ILE A 232 -50.45 -48.34 -8.80
N GLU A 233 -49.51 -49.04 -9.44
CA GLU A 233 -49.00 -48.63 -10.73
C GLU A 233 -50.07 -48.85 -11.82
N PRO A 234 -50.51 -47.79 -12.52
CA PRO A 234 -51.44 -47.96 -13.62
C PRO A 234 -50.71 -48.55 -14.83
N VAL A 235 -51.29 -49.59 -15.43
CA VAL A 235 -50.77 -50.16 -16.67
C VAL A 235 -50.98 -49.14 -17.80
N LYS A 236 -49.89 -48.72 -18.44
CA LYS A 236 -49.96 -47.84 -19.61
C LYS A 236 -50.63 -48.61 -20.75
N ASN A 237 -51.55 -47.96 -21.45
CA ASN A 237 -52.11 -48.50 -22.69
C ASN A 237 -51.04 -48.47 -23.80
N THR A 238 -50.15 -49.46 -23.83
CA THR A 238 -49.33 -49.72 -25.00
C THR A 238 -50.23 -50.30 -26.09
N ALA A 239 -50.19 -49.70 -27.28
CA ALA A 239 -50.98 -50.10 -28.45
C ALA A 239 -50.59 -51.49 -29.02
N ALA A 240 -49.85 -52.30 -28.28
CA ALA A 240 -49.27 -53.56 -28.71
C ALA A 240 -49.59 -54.66 -27.71
N GLY A 241 -50.75 -55.30 -27.87
CA GLY A 241 -51.01 -56.75 -27.68
C GLY A 241 -50.55 -57.49 -26.42
N GLY A 242 -49.99 -56.86 -25.40
CA GLY A 242 -49.53 -57.50 -24.16
C GLY A 242 -50.66 -57.56 -23.15
N GLY A 243 -51.12 -58.76 -22.82
CA GLY A 243 -52.17 -59.02 -21.84
C GLY A 243 -51.76 -58.78 -20.39
N ASP A 244 -51.27 -57.58 -20.07
CA ASP A 244 -51.03 -57.19 -18.68
C ASP A 244 -52.38 -56.99 -17.99
N LYS A 245 -52.65 -57.79 -16.95
CA LYS A 245 -53.87 -57.67 -16.17
C LYS A 245 -53.87 -56.33 -15.46
N ARG A 246 -54.81 -55.46 -15.83
CA ARG A 246 -54.99 -54.18 -15.14
C ARG A 246 -55.33 -54.44 -13.67
N PRO A 247 -54.71 -53.70 -12.73
CA PRO A 247 -54.97 -53.89 -11.32
C PRO A 247 -56.42 -53.49 -11.02
N ARG A 248 -57.12 -54.37 -10.30
CA ARG A 248 -58.48 -54.10 -9.83
C ARG A 248 -58.42 -53.25 -8.59
N VAL A 249 -59.33 -52.28 -8.51
CA VAL A 249 -59.44 -51.36 -7.40
C VAL A 249 -60.85 -51.36 -6.83
N GLU A 250 -60.97 -51.18 -5.52
CA GLU A 250 -62.23 -51.08 -4.79
C GLU A 250 -62.61 -49.61 -4.52
N PRO A 251 -63.91 -49.29 -4.32
CA PRO A 251 -64.33 -47.96 -3.92
C PRO A 251 -63.61 -47.52 -2.63
N GLY A 252 -63.09 -46.29 -2.62
CA GLY A 252 -62.34 -45.71 -1.51
C GLY A 252 -60.85 -46.10 -1.49
N GLN A 253 -60.35 -46.90 -2.42
CA GLN A 253 -58.95 -47.31 -2.45
C GLN A 253 -58.01 -46.16 -2.89
N LEU A 254 -56.87 -46.00 -2.21
CA LEU A 254 -55.84 -45.03 -2.54
C LEU A 254 -55.10 -45.44 -3.83
N LEU A 255 -55.05 -44.54 -4.81
CA LEU A 255 -54.40 -44.76 -6.10
C LEU A 255 -53.06 -44.04 -6.18
N VAL A 256 -53.07 -42.74 -5.85
CA VAL A 256 -51.90 -41.86 -5.98
C VAL A 256 -51.85 -40.93 -4.78
N GLU A 257 -50.65 -40.71 -4.27
CA GLU A 257 -50.37 -39.73 -3.23
C GLU A 257 -49.35 -38.72 -3.74
N LYS A 258 -49.69 -37.44 -3.69
CA LYS A 258 -48.81 -36.33 -4.01
C LYS A 258 -48.01 -35.96 -2.77
N ILE A 259 -46.69 -36.11 -2.87
CA ILE A 259 -45.73 -35.49 -1.97
C ILE A 259 -45.59 -34.04 -2.43
N PRO A 260 -46.00 -33.04 -1.62
CA PRO A 260 -45.99 -31.64 -2.04
C PRO A 260 -44.57 -31.14 -2.31
N ALA A 261 -44.45 -30.15 -3.19
CA ALA A 261 -43.18 -29.47 -3.43
C ALA A 261 -42.72 -28.72 -2.18
N THR A 262 -41.40 -28.64 -1.96
CA THR A 262 -40.84 -27.82 -0.88
C THR A 262 -40.45 -26.43 -1.37
N PRO A 263 -40.58 -25.39 -0.52
CA PRO A 263 -40.10 -24.06 -0.85
C PRO A 263 -38.56 -24.04 -0.91
N GLY A 264 -38.01 -23.19 -1.77
CA GLY A 264 -36.57 -22.91 -1.75
C GLY A 264 -36.21 -21.94 -0.62
N VAL A 265 -35.02 -22.10 -0.04
CA VAL A 265 -34.48 -21.18 0.97
C VAL A 265 -33.49 -20.22 0.27
N PRO A 266 -33.78 -18.91 0.24
CA PRO A 266 -32.90 -17.94 -0.42
C PRO A 266 -31.53 -17.91 0.24
N GLY A 267 -30.50 -17.73 -0.58
CA GLY A 267 -29.13 -17.52 -0.14
C GLY A 267 -28.83 -16.05 0.12
N ARG A 268 -27.59 -15.77 0.50
CA ARG A 268 -27.08 -14.41 0.66
C ARG A 268 -25.61 -14.36 0.26
N ASP A 269 -25.23 -13.41 -0.59
CA ASP A 269 -23.85 -13.20 -0.98
C ASP A 269 -23.02 -12.49 0.12
N VAL A 270 -21.72 -12.27 -0.11
CA VAL A 270 -20.86 -11.59 0.88
C VAL A 270 -21.16 -10.09 1.05
N PHE A 271 -21.82 -9.48 0.07
CA PHE A 271 -22.24 -8.07 0.09
C PHE A 271 -23.58 -7.87 0.84
N GLY A 272 -24.32 -8.95 1.08
CA GLY A 272 -25.61 -8.93 1.75
C GLY A 272 -26.81 -9.01 0.81
N PHE A 273 -26.60 -9.12 -0.50
CA PHE A 273 -27.68 -9.30 -1.47
C PHE A 273 -28.25 -10.72 -1.37
N SER A 274 -29.58 -10.82 -1.44
CA SER A 274 -30.25 -12.12 -1.43
C SER A 274 -30.12 -12.80 -2.78
N LEU A 275 -29.74 -14.08 -2.76
CA LEU A 275 -29.70 -14.94 -3.93
C LEU A 275 -31.02 -15.72 -4.00
N PRO A 276 -31.82 -15.55 -5.08
CA PRO A 276 -33.12 -16.19 -5.16
C PRO A 276 -32.96 -17.71 -5.21
N ALA A 277 -33.76 -18.41 -4.42
CA ALA A 277 -33.91 -19.85 -4.52
C ALA A 277 -35.12 -20.19 -5.38
N GLN A 278 -35.01 -21.27 -6.16
CA GLN A 278 -36.14 -21.76 -6.94
C GLN A 278 -37.02 -22.62 -6.02
N ALA A 279 -38.33 -22.34 -6.04
CA ALA A 279 -39.31 -23.21 -5.40
C ALA A 279 -39.43 -24.52 -6.19
N GLY A 280 -39.72 -25.62 -5.49
CA GLY A 280 -40.02 -26.87 -6.15
C GLY A 280 -41.22 -26.72 -7.08
N LYS A 281 -41.13 -27.28 -8.28
CA LYS A 281 -42.24 -27.27 -9.24
C LYS A 281 -43.38 -28.11 -8.68
N ASP A 282 -44.57 -27.51 -8.59
CA ASP A 282 -45.74 -28.25 -8.15
C ASP A 282 -46.31 -29.12 -9.28
N LEU A 283 -46.92 -30.24 -8.90
CA LEU A 283 -47.59 -31.17 -9.81
C LEU A 283 -49.08 -31.21 -9.53
N ARG A 284 -49.89 -31.21 -10.58
CA ARG A 284 -51.33 -31.47 -10.45
C ARG A 284 -51.55 -32.97 -10.32
N LEU A 285 -52.49 -33.35 -9.47
CA LEU A 285 -52.93 -34.74 -9.37
C LEU A 285 -53.58 -35.16 -10.70
N PRO A 286 -53.24 -36.33 -11.27
CA PRO A 286 -53.78 -36.81 -12.54
C PRO A 286 -55.19 -37.39 -12.36
N ALA A 287 -56.14 -36.58 -11.88
CA ALA A 287 -57.52 -37.01 -11.64
C ALA A 287 -58.28 -37.16 -12.96
N GLY A 288 -58.72 -38.37 -13.25
CA GLY A 288 -59.50 -38.73 -14.42
C GLY A 288 -60.94 -39.14 -14.09
N ARG A 289 -61.51 -40.07 -14.86
CA ARG A 289 -62.91 -40.52 -14.68
C ARG A 289 -63.04 -41.48 -13.50
N TYR A 290 -64.10 -41.29 -12.72
CA TYR A 290 -64.43 -42.09 -11.53
C TYR A 290 -63.34 -42.13 -10.45
N VAL A 291 -62.48 -41.10 -10.44
CA VAL A 291 -61.45 -40.86 -9.43
C VAL A 291 -61.77 -39.54 -8.75
N VAL A 292 -61.70 -39.49 -7.42
CA VAL A 292 -61.86 -38.27 -6.65
C VAL A 292 -60.52 -37.85 -6.08
N SER A 293 -60.23 -36.55 -6.17
CA SER A 293 -59.08 -35.93 -5.51
C SER A 293 -59.52 -35.38 -4.17
N LEU A 294 -58.89 -35.85 -3.09
CA LEU A 294 -59.07 -35.34 -1.74
C LEU A 294 -57.71 -34.94 -1.19
N ASP A 295 -57.53 -33.66 -0.88
CA ASP A 295 -56.25 -33.06 -0.48
C ASP A 295 -55.12 -33.37 -1.48
N ASN A 296 -54.13 -34.16 -1.05
CA ASN A 296 -52.98 -34.59 -1.82
C ASN A 296 -53.09 -36.07 -2.27
N ARG A 297 -54.29 -36.66 -2.27
CA ARG A 297 -54.50 -38.08 -2.57
C ARG A 297 -55.62 -38.30 -3.58
N LEU A 298 -55.45 -39.32 -4.43
CA LEU A 298 -56.47 -39.80 -5.37
C LEU A 298 -57.07 -41.09 -4.86
N TYR A 299 -58.40 -41.14 -4.84
CA TYR A 299 -59.18 -42.29 -4.40
C TYR A 299 -60.12 -42.79 -5.50
N ALA A 300 -60.31 -44.11 -5.54
CA ALA A 300 -61.30 -44.74 -6.40
C ALA A 300 -62.73 -44.44 -5.95
N VAL A 301 -63.64 -44.07 -6.85
CA VAL A 301 -65.07 -43.86 -6.52
C VAL A 301 -65.89 -45.14 -6.72
N ILE A 302 -65.48 -45.98 -7.66
CA ILE A 302 -66.18 -47.22 -8.03
C ILE A 302 -65.21 -48.40 -8.06
N ALA A 303 -65.75 -49.63 -8.04
CA ALA A 303 -64.98 -50.83 -8.28
C ALA A 303 -64.69 -50.98 -9.79
N GLY A 304 -63.45 -51.28 -10.16
CA GLY A 304 -63.11 -51.41 -11.57
C GLY A 304 -61.64 -51.72 -11.82
N GLU A 305 -61.22 -51.54 -13.07
CA GLU A 305 -59.83 -51.71 -13.48
C GLU A 305 -59.14 -50.34 -13.64
N LEU A 306 -57.97 -50.19 -13.04
CA LEU A 306 -57.18 -48.95 -13.15
C LEU A 306 -56.58 -48.82 -14.56
N GLY A 307 -56.81 -47.69 -15.20
CA GLY A 307 -56.29 -47.37 -16.53
C GLY A 307 -55.62 -46.00 -16.58
N TYR A 308 -54.71 -45.84 -17.53
CA TYR A 308 -54.11 -44.55 -17.87
C TYR A 308 -54.69 -44.05 -19.19
N CYS A 309 -55.30 -42.86 -19.19
CA CYS A 309 -55.81 -42.22 -20.40
C CYS A 309 -54.68 -41.53 -21.18
N SER A 310 -54.94 -41.23 -22.46
CA SER A 310 -53.97 -40.60 -23.37
C SER A 310 -53.53 -39.19 -22.94
N ASP A 311 -54.30 -38.54 -22.08
CA ASP A 311 -54.02 -37.23 -21.47
C ASP A 311 -53.25 -37.31 -20.13
N GLN A 312 -52.63 -38.47 -19.85
CA GLN A 312 -51.88 -38.76 -18.62
C GLN A 312 -52.72 -38.72 -17.33
N ARG A 313 -54.03 -38.93 -17.43
CA ARG A 313 -54.93 -39.03 -16.26
C ARG A 313 -55.16 -40.47 -15.86
N VAL A 314 -55.40 -40.67 -14.57
CA VAL A 314 -55.75 -41.95 -13.96
C VAL A 314 -57.26 -42.10 -13.96
N ASP A 315 -57.74 -43.12 -14.67
CA ASP A 315 -59.15 -43.46 -14.83
C ASP A 315 -59.45 -44.83 -14.22
N ILE A 316 -60.69 -45.03 -13.78
CA ILE A 316 -61.19 -46.37 -13.44
C ILE A 316 -62.20 -46.81 -14.49
N LEU A 317 -61.97 -47.97 -15.09
CA LEU A 317 -62.91 -48.57 -16.02
C LEU A 317 -63.88 -49.47 -15.26
N PRO A 318 -65.20 -49.20 -15.33
CA PRO A 318 -66.20 -50.06 -14.71
C PRO A 318 -66.14 -51.47 -15.31
N THR A 319 -66.25 -52.49 -14.47
CA THR A 319 -66.42 -53.88 -14.95
C THR A 319 -67.83 -54.08 -15.53
N ALA A 320 -67.97 -55.00 -16.48
CA ALA A 320 -69.19 -55.19 -17.28
C ALA A 320 -70.48 -55.44 -16.45
N SER A 321 -70.36 -55.89 -15.21
CA SER A 321 -71.50 -56.04 -14.28
C SER A 321 -72.08 -54.70 -13.80
N GLN A 322 -71.29 -53.62 -13.78
CA GLN A 322 -71.69 -52.29 -13.28
C GLN A 322 -72.02 -51.26 -14.38
N ALA A 323 -71.56 -51.47 -15.62
CA ALA A 323 -71.88 -50.59 -16.76
C ALA A 323 -73.40 -50.46 -17.03
N ARG A 324 -74.19 -51.49 -16.69
CA ARG A 324 -75.66 -51.48 -16.78
C ARG A 324 -76.37 -50.64 -15.72
N ALA A 325 -75.69 -50.27 -14.62
CA ALA A 325 -76.27 -49.47 -13.54
C ALA A 325 -76.07 -47.96 -13.77
N VAL A 326 -74.91 -47.54 -14.31
CA VAL A 326 -74.61 -46.12 -14.59
C VAL A 326 -75.47 -45.58 -15.73
N CYS A 327 -75.70 -46.36 -16.79
CA CYS A 327 -76.60 -45.96 -17.89
C CYS A 327 -78.06 -45.80 -17.48
N ARG A 328 -78.51 -46.39 -16.36
CA ARG A 328 -79.91 -46.25 -15.90
C ARG A 328 -80.14 -44.93 -15.15
N ASN A 329 -79.14 -44.42 -14.42
CA ASN A 329 -79.26 -43.19 -13.63
C ASN A 329 -79.04 -41.89 -14.44
N ALA A 330 -78.31 -41.94 -15.56
CA ALA A 330 -78.14 -40.76 -16.43
C ALA A 330 -79.44 -40.36 -17.16
N VAL A 331 -80.33 -41.33 -17.43
CA VAL A 331 -81.63 -41.08 -18.08
C VAL A 331 -82.66 -40.51 -17.08
N THR A 332 -82.43 -40.62 -15.77
CA THR A 332 -83.38 -40.14 -14.74
C THR A 332 -83.13 -38.70 -14.29
N ARG A 333 -82.03 -38.06 -14.69
CA ARG A 333 -81.70 -36.65 -14.35
C ARG A 333 -81.90 -35.64 -15.49
N LEU A 334 -82.53 -36.05 -16.59
CA LEU A 334 -82.92 -35.19 -17.72
C LEU A 334 -84.45 -35.20 -17.93
N LYS A 335 -85.22 -35.31 -16.85
CA LYS A 335 -86.65 -34.96 -16.82
C LYS A 335 -86.85 -33.69 -16.02
#